data_AF-A0A9R0RY02-F1
#
_entry.id   AF-A0A9R0RY02-F1
#
_cell.length_a   1.000
_cell.length_b   1.000
_cell.length_c   1.000
_cell.angle_alpha   90.00
_cell.angle_beta   90.00
_cell.angle_gamma   90.00
#
_symmetry.space_group_name_H-M   'P 1'
#
loop_
_entity.id
_entity.type
_entity.pdbx_description
1 polymer ?
#
loop_
_entity_poly.entity_id
_entity_poly.type
_entity_poly.pdbx_seq_one_letter_code
_entity_poly.pdbx_strand_id
1 'polypeptide(L)'
;MIFLFLIFTFYRWSHGAIMYEMLVGYAPFYSEDPMSMCRKIVNGRSHLKFSEEARLSSEAKDLINKLLCNVNQIFVMNRSHMIKAYPWFRSVELEKLYQMEAAFIPEVIDELDTQNFKNFEEVSYYSHAA
;
A
#
# COMPACT_ATOMS: atom_id res chain seq x y z
N MET A 1 21.74 -10.04 10.49
CA MET A 1 20.49 -9.92 11.27
C MET A 1 19.82 -8.55 11.14
N ILE A 2 20.52 -7.42 11.30
CA ILE A 2 19.93 -6.07 11.24
C ILE A 2 19.33 -5.73 9.86
N PHE A 3 19.99 -6.11 8.76
CA PHE A 3 19.52 -5.82 7.41
C PHE A 3 18.18 -6.49 7.07
N LEU A 4 17.99 -7.75 7.48
CA LEU A 4 16.72 -8.46 7.32
C LEU A 4 15.60 -7.83 8.15
N PHE A 5 15.90 -7.36 9.36
CA PHE A 5 14.92 -6.69 10.23
C PHE A 5 14.40 -5.39 9.62
N LEU A 6 15.29 -4.60 8.99
CA LEU A 6 14.90 -3.38 8.27
C LEU A 6 14.04 -3.69 7.04
N ILE A 7 14.42 -4.71 6.27
CA ILE A 7 13.67 -5.15 5.09
C ILE A 7 12.24 -5.60 5.46
N PHE A 8 12.10 -6.48 6.47
CA PHE A 8 10.77 -6.96 6.89
C PHE A 8 9.91 -5.85 7.48
N THR A 9 10.52 -4.87 8.15
CA THR A 9 9.80 -3.71 8.68
C THR A 9 9.31 -2.80 7.55
N PHE A 10 10.13 -2.58 6.52
CA PHE A 10 9.74 -1.79 5.35
C PHE A 10 8.62 -2.46 4.54
N TYR A 11 8.70 -3.77 4.28
CA TYR A 11 7.63 -4.50 3.57
C TYR A 11 6.31 -4.45 4.32
N ARG A 12 6.33 -4.55 5.66
CA ARG A 12 5.12 -4.44 6.48
C ARG A 12 4.51 -3.04 6.39
N TRP A 13 5.35 -2.01 6.51
CA TRP A 13 4.90 -0.63 6.47
C TRP A 13 4.32 -0.26 5.10
N SER A 14 5.01 -0.62 4.01
CA SER A 14 4.52 -0.38 2.64
C SER A 14 3.21 -1.12 2.35
N HIS A 15 3.04 -2.35 2.83
CA HIS A 15 1.77 -3.08 2.70
C HIS A 15 0.62 -2.38 3.47
N GLY A 16 0.89 -1.83 4.65
CA GLY A 16 -0.08 -1.01 5.37
C GLY A 16 -0.43 0.29 4.65
N ALA A 17 0.55 0.92 4.01
CA ALA A 17 0.36 2.17 3.28
C ALA A 17 -0.50 1.97 2.02
N ILE A 18 -0.20 0.93 1.22
CA ILE A 18 -1.00 0.62 0.02
C ILE A 18 -2.41 0.17 0.39
N MET A 19 -2.56 -0.60 1.47
CA MET A 19 -3.89 -0.98 1.97
C MET A 19 -4.72 0.24 2.39
N TYR A 20 -4.10 1.22 3.05
CA TYR A 20 -4.78 2.48 3.38
C TYR A 20 -5.19 3.22 2.10
N GLU A 21 -4.27 3.38 1.15
CA GLU A 21 -4.53 4.11 -0.09
C GLU A 21 -5.64 3.48 -0.92
N MET A 22 -5.67 2.15 -1.06
CA MET A 22 -6.71 1.43 -1.79
C MET A 22 -8.10 1.55 -1.15
N LEU A 23 -8.18 1.68 0.17
CA LEU A 23 -9.45 1.76 0.89
C LEU A 23 -9.93 3.20 1.15
N VAL A 24 -9.02 4.16 1.19
CA VAL A 24 -9.30 5.57 1.52
C VAL A 24 -9.22 6.48 0.28
N GLY A 25 -8.45 6.09 -0.73
CA GLY A 25 -8.26 6.83 -1.99
C GLY A 25 -7.09 7.82 -1.99
N TYR A 26 -6.39 7.99 -0.87
CA TYR A 26 -5.19 8.83 -0.79
C TYR A 26 -4.18 8.24 0.20
N ALA A 27 -2.91 8.63 0.07
CA ALA A 27 -1.83 8.11 0.92
C ALA A 27 -1.95 8.58 2.39
N PRO A 28 -1.67 7.71 3.39
CA PRO A 28 -1.96 7.97 4.81
C PRO A 28 -1.24 9.20 5.41
N PHE A 29 -0.12 9.61 4.84
CA PHE A 29 0.70 10.73 5.33
C PHE A 29 0.85 11.86 4.32
N TYR A 30 -0.05 11.92 3.32
CA TYR A 30 0.02 12.92 2.27
C TYR A 30 0.04 14.35 2.83
N SER A 31 0.85 15.20 2.19
CA SER A 31 0.99 16.63 2.47
C SER A 31 1.55 17.30 1.22
N GLU A 32 1.14 18.54 0.96
CA GLU A 32 1.69 19.33 -0.15
C GLU A 32 3.17 19.67 0.08
N ASP A 33 3.53 20.02 1.31
CA ASP A 33 4.92 20.25 1.72
C ASP A 33 5.67 18.94 1.99
N PRO A 34 6.79 18.66 1.28
CA PRO A 34 7.59 17.45 1.47
C PRO A 34 8.12 17.29 2.90
N MET A 35 8.54 18.38 3.55
CA MET A 35 9.06 18.34 4.92
C MET A 35 7.97 17.97 5.93
N SER A 36 6.76 18.47 5.74
CA SER A 36 5.57 18.07 6.49
C SER A 36 5.23 16.60 6.25
N MET A 37 5.28 16.12 5.00
CA MET A 37 5.08 14.70 4.67
C MET A 37 6.10 13.81 5.41
N CYS A 38 7.39 14.13 5.35
CA CYS A 38 8.42 13.39 6.07
C CYS A 38 8.18 13.39 7.58
N ARG A 39 7.81 14.54 8.17
CA ARG A 39 7.48 14.63 9.60
C ARG A 39 6.27 13.76 9.96
N LYS A 40 5.24 13.71 9.11
CA LYS A 40 4.08 12.83 9.31
C LYS A 40 4.46 11.35 9.23
N ILE A 41 5.34 10.97 8.29
CA ILE A 41 5.83 9.59 8.17
C ILE A 41 6.60 9.17 9.42
N VAL A 42 7.54 10.01 9.89
CA VAL A 42 8.34 9.75 11.10
C VAL A 42 7.42 9.65 12.34
N ASN A 43 6.44 10.53 12.44
CA ASN A 43 5.45 10.55 13.51
C ASN A 43 4.14 9.82 13.14
N GLY A 44 4.24 8.73 12.37
CA GLY A 44 3.08 8.08 11.76
C GLY A 44 1.98 7.68 12.77
N ARG A 45 2.37 7.30 13.99
CA ARG A 45 1.41 6.92 15.06
C ARG A 45 0.48 8.05 15.50
N SER A 46 0.93 9.31 15.51
CA SER A 46 0.11 10.45 15.90
C SER A 46 -0.64 11.08 14.73
N HIS A 47 -0.15 10.87 13.51
CA HIS A 47 -0.72 11.47 12.30
C HIS A 47 -1.61 10.52 11.48
N LEU A 48 -1.62 9.22 11.77
CA LEU A 48 -2.53 8.28 11.13
C LEU A 48 -3.98 8.61 11.53
N LYS A 49 -4.75 9.12 10.59
CA LYS A 49 -6.17 9.42 10.74
C LYS A 49 -6.97 8.62 9.73
N PHE A 50 -8.11 8.10 10.16
CA PHE A 50 -9.07 7.44 9.29
C PHE A 50 -10.25 8.37 9.09
N SER A 51 -10.51 8.77 7.85
CA SER A 51 -11.67 9.58 7.53
C SER A 51 -12.96 8.77 7.74
N GLU A 52 -14.03 9.42 8.22
CA GLU A 52 -15.32 8.74 8.40
C GLU A 52 -15.97 8.40 7.05
N GLU A 53 -15.65 9.16 5.98
CA GLU A 53 -16.19 8.93 4.64
C GLU A 53 -15.70 7.61 4.03
N ALA A 54 -14.53 7.10 4.43
CA ALA A 54 -13.97 5.87 3.90
C ALA A 54 -14.71 4.60 4.39
N ARG A 55 -15.62 4.70 5.37
CA ARG A 55 -16.46 3.61 5.91
C ARG A 55 -15.70 2.28 6.15
N LEU A 56 -14.45 2.39 6.60
CA LEU A 56 -13.58 1.23 6.87
C LEU A 56 -14.12 0.38 8.02
N SER A 57 -14.05 -0.95 7.86
CA SER A 57 -14.36 -1.88 8.94
C SER A 57 -13.37 -1.74 10.11
N SER A 58 -13.79 -2.13 11.32
CA SER A 58 -12.91 -2.09 12.50
C SER A 58 -11.67 -2.97 12.34
N GLU A 59 -11.81 -4.10 11.66
CA GLU A 59 -10.73 -5.05 11.37
C GLU A 59 -9.71 -4.45 10.40
N ALA A 60 -10.18 -3.71 9.39
CA ALA A 60 -9.30 -3.02 8.45
C ALA A 60 -8.49 -1.91 9.14
N LYS A 61 -9.14 -1.09 9.97
CA LYS A 61 -8.47 -0.03 10.75
C LYS A 61 -7.43 -0.60 11.70
N ASP A 62 -7.75 -1.70 12.38
CA ASP A 62 -6.84 -2.37 13.32
C ASP A 62 -5.62 -2.98 12.59
N LEU A 63 -5.83 -3.63 11.44
CA LEU A 63 -4.73 -4.15 10.62
C LEU A 63 -3.81 -3.04 10.12
N ILE A 64 -4.35 -1.95 9.56
CA ILE A 64 -3.56 -0.81 9.07
C ILE A 64 -2.75 -0.18 10.21
N ASN A 65 -3.37 0.05 11.38
CA ASN A 65 -2.68 0.61 12.54
C ASN A 65 -1.51 -0.29 12.99
N LYS A 66 -1.70 -1.61 12.98
CA LYS A 66 -0.63 -2.56 13.34
C LYS A 66 0.48 -2.64 12.30
N LEU A 67 0.15 -2.51 11.02
CA LEU A 67 1.13 -2.49 9.93
C LEU A 67 1.97 -1.20 9.94
N LEU A 68 1.35 -0.04 10.17
CA LEU A 68 1.97 1.28 10.07
C LEU A 68 2.59 1.80 11.38
N CYS A 69 2.01 1.49 12.53
CA CYS A 69 2.32 2.16 13.80
C CYS A 69 2.88 1.24 14.87
N ASN A 70 2.86 -0.09 14.66
CA ASN A 70 3.32 -1.05 15.65
C ASN A 70 4.66 -1.69 15.23
N VAL A 71 5.72 -1.35 15.98
CA VAL A 71 7.07 -1.95 15.87
C VAL A 71 7.29 -2.93 17.03
N ASN A 72 6.24 -3.53 17.59
CA ASN A 72 6.45 -4.61 18.55
C ASN A 72 7.09 -5.80 17.83
N GLN A 73 8.24 -6.23 18.35
CA GLN A 73 9.11 -7.28 17.79
C GLN A 73 8.38 -8.59 17.45
N ILE A 74 7.21 -8.85 18.04
CA ILE A 74 6.40 -10.06 17.84
C ILE A 74 5.92 -10.19 16.38
N PHE A 75 5.50 -9.10 15.73
CA PHE A 75 5.13 -9.11 14.30
C PHE A 75 6.32 -9.15 13.36
N VAL A 76 7.51 -8.76 13.84
CA VAL A 76 8.75 -8.75 13.05
C VAL A 76 9.41 -10.12 13.04
N MET A 77 9.25 -10.90 14.12
CA MET A 77 9.89 -12.20 14.28
C MET A 77 9.02 -13.37 13.78
N ASN A 78 7.70 -13.25 13.87
CA ASN A 78 6.77 -14.32 13.50
C ASN A 78 6.00 -13.98 12.21
N ARG A 79 6.66 -14.32 11.09
CA ARG A 79 6.15 -14.87 9.81
C ARG A 79 4.79 -14.37 9.27
N SER A 80 4.73 -14.25 7.94
CA SER A 80 3.55 -13.95 7.11
C SER A 80 2.24 -14.67 7.47
N HIS A 81 2.27 -15.84 8.12
CA HIS A 81 1.07 -16.54 8.58
C HIS A 81 0.23 -15.73 9.59
N MET A 82 0.84 -14.93 10.46
CA MET A 82 0.10 -14.12 11.45
C MET A 82 -0.70 -12.99 10.78
N ILE A 83 -0.16 -12.41 9.70
CA ILE A 83 -0.86 -11.40 8.91
C ILE A 83 -2.03 -12.04 8.17
N LYS A 84 -1.84 -13.24 7.59
CA LYS A 84 -2.91 -14.00 6.92
C LYS A 84 -4.04 -14.43 7.87
N ALA A 85 -3.75 -14.62 9.15
CA ALA A 85 -4.72 -15.00 10.17
C ALA A 85 -5.57 -13.82 10.68
N TYR A 86 -5.39 -12.60 10.15
CA TYR A 86 -6.20 -11.45 10.60
C TYR A 86 -7.67 -11.61 10.23
N PRO A 87 -8.59 -11.16 11.10
CA PRO A 87 -10.02 -11.16 10.80
C PRO A 87 -10.38 -10.45 9.49
N TRP A 88 -9.57 -9.46 9.08
CA TRP A 88 -9.73 -8.78 7.79
C TRP A 88 -9.69 -9.72 6.58
N PHE A 89 -8.88 -10.79 6.64
CA PHE A 89 -8.75 -11.77 5.56
C PHE A 89 -9.76 -12.92 5.64
N ARG A 90 -10.68 -12.93 6.62
CA ARG A 90 -11.57 -14.07 6.88
C ARG A 90 -12.46 -14.44 5.68
N SER A 91 -12.82 -13.47 4.85
CA SER A 91 -13.62 -13.67 3.64
C SER A 91 -12.82 -14.13 2.43
N VAL A 92 -11.48 -14.18 2.51
CA VAL A 92 -10.59 -14.47 1.38
C VAL A 92 -9.86 -15.78 1.64
N GLU A 93 -10.05 -16.77 0.75
CA GLU A 93 -9.28 -18.02 0.76
C GLU A 93 -7.87 -17.80 0.20
N LEU A 94 -6.98 -17.24 1.02
CA LEU A 94 -5.61 -16.89 0.63
C LEU A 94 -4.77 -18.06 0.08
N GLU A 95 -5.12 -19.30 0.40
CA GLU A 95 -4.46 -20.50 -0.14
C GLU A 95 -4.84 -20.79 -1.59
N LYS A 96 -6.04 -20.35 -2.01
CA LYS A 96 -6.55 -20.50 -3.37
C LYS A 96 -6.50 -19.19 -4.15
N LEU A 97 -5.72 -18.20 -3.70
CA LEU A 97 -5.67 -16.87 -4.33
C LEU A 97 -5.38 -16.93 -5.83
N TYR A 98 -4.52 -17.85 -6.28
CA TYR A 98 -4.21 -18.05 -7.70
C TYR A 98 -5.33 -18.72 -8.52
N GLN A 99 -6.32 -19.30 -7.85
CA GLN A 99 -7.49 -19.95 -8.46
C GLN A 99 -8.73 -19.06 -8.39
N MET A 100 -8.68 -17.99 -7.60
CA MET A 100 -9.78 -17.02 -7.48
C MET A 100 -9.83 -16.14 -8.72
N GLU A 101 -11.05 -15.80 -9.14
CA GLU A 101 -11.25 -14.81 -10.19
C GLU A 101 -10.76 -13.43 -9.71
N ALA A 102 -9.99 -12.75 -10.56
CA ALA A 102 -9.50 -11.42 -10.25
C ALA A 102 -10.66 -10.42 -10.19
N ALA A 103 -10.60 -9.46 -9.27
CA ALA A 103 -11.63 -8.42 -9.16
C ALA A 103 -11.76 -7.55 -10.42
N PHE A 104 -10.68 -7.47 -11.21
CA PHE A 104 -10.65 -6.80 -12.50
C PHE A 104 -9.80 -7.61 -13.47
N ILE A 105 -10.39 -7.99 -14.61
CA ILE A 105 -9.72 -8.66 -15.71
C ILE A 105 -9.60 -7.61 -16.83
N PRO A 106 -8.39 -7.12 -17.14
CA PRO A 106 -8.23 -6.15 -18.22
C PRO A 106 -8.55 -6.81 -19.55
N GLU A 107 -9.30 -6.12 -20.40
CA GLU A 107 -9.42 -6.48 -21.80
C GLU A 107 -8.08 -6.17 -22.48
N VAL A 108 -7.56 -7.10 -23.25
CA VAL A 108 -6.32 -6.96 -24.01
C VAL A 108 -6.62 -7.36 -25.45
N ILE A 109 -6.39 -6.43 -26.37
CA ILE A 109 -6.78 -6.60 -27.78
C ILE A 109 -5.70 -7.36 -28.55
N ASP A 110 -4.43 -7.07 -28.30
CA ASP A 110 -3.28 -7.63 -29.00
C ASP A 110 -2.01 -7.59 -28.13
N GLU A 111 -0.92 -8.25 -28.55
CA GLU A 111 0.36 -8.31 -27.81
C GLU A 111 1.00 -6.92 -27.58
N LEU A 112 0.68 -5.95 -28.43
CA LEU A 112 1.16 -4.56 -28.35
C LEU A 112 0.16 -3.60 -27.68
N ASP A 113 -0.92 -4.12 -27.09
CA ASP A 113 -1.94 -3.29 -26.47
C ASP A 113 -1.42 -2.60 -25.20
N THR A 114 -1.33 -1.27 -25.28
CA THR A 114 -0.90 -0.41 -24.17
C THR A 114 -2.04 0.36 -23.52
N GLN A 115 -3.31 -0.02 -23.74
CA GLN A 115 -4.48 0.75 -23.28
C GLN A 115 -4.56 0.93 -21.74
N ASN A 116 -3.99 -0.01 -20.99
CA ASN A 116 -3.93 0.04 -19.52
C ASN A 116 -2.73 0.85 -18.99
N PHE A 117 -1.89 1.41 -19.88
CA PHE A 117 -0.75 2.26 -19.53
C PHE A 117 -1.06 3.72 -19.84
N LYS A 118 -0.45 4.63 -19.08
CA LYS A 118 -0.56 6.07 -19.36
C LYS A 118 0.28 6.41 -20.59
N ASN A 119 -0.31 7.14 -21.53
CA ASN A 119 0.43 7.79 -22.59
C ASN A 119 1.19 8.98 -21.99
N PHE A 120 2.50 9.02 -22.19
CA PHE A 120 3.33 10.16 -21.82
C PHE A 120 3.61 10.97 -23.08
N GLU A 121 3.52 12.29 -22.98
CA GLU A 121 3.95 13.18 -24.06
C GLU A 121 5.46 13.06 -24.25
N GLU A 122 5.92 12.87 -25.50
CA GLU A 122 7.33 12.96 -25.81
C GLU A 122 7.80 14.41 -25.62
N VAL A 123 8.67 14.62 -24.64
CA VAL A 123 9.32 15.92 -24.45
C VAL A 123 10.34 16.12 -25.58
N SER A 124 9.99 16.92 -26.59
CA SER A 124 10.91 17.26 -27.68
C SER A 124 12.04 18.16 -27.16
N TYR A 125 13.23 17.61 -26.94
CA TYR A 125 14.42 18.36 -26.52
C TYR A 125 15.08 19.19 -27.64
N TYR A 126 14.49 19.25 -28.83
CA TYR A 126 15.10 19.85 -30.02
C TYR A 126 14.27 21.01 -30.59
N SER A 127 14.30 22.18 -29.95
CA SER A 127 13.79 23.42 -30.57
C SER A 127 14.46 24.71 -30.11
N HIS A 128 15.69 24.67 -29.62
CA HIS A 128 16.46 25.88 -29.24
C HIS A 128 17.89 25.93 -29.80
N ALA A 129 18.12 25.38 -30.99
CA ALA A 129 19.35 25.64 -31.75
C ALA A 129 19.03 25.84 -33.23
N ALA A 130 18.58 27.06 -33.57
CA ALA A 130 18.63 27.62 -34.92
C ALA A 130 18.89 29.12 -34.80
#